data_AF-A0A6J0SUX7-F1
#
_entry.id   AF-A0A6J0SUX7-F1
#
_cell.length_a   1.000
_cell.length_b   1.000
_cell.length_c   1.000
_cell.angle_alpha   90.00
_cell.angle_beta   90.00
_cell.angle_gamma   90.00
#
_symmetry.space_group_name_H-M   'P 1'
#
loop_
_entity.id
_entity.type
_entity.pdbx_description
1 polymer ?
#
loop_
_entity_poly.entity_id
_entity_poly.type
_entity_poly.pdbx_seq_one_letter_code
_entity_poly.pdbx_strand_id
1 'polypeptide(L)'
;MPSEVCLSIQDMLTGQRLCQSSSHNDAVLAALNQQRSDGILCDITLIAEEQKFHAHKAVLAACSDYFRAMFSLCMVESGADEVNLHGITSIGLKQALDFAYTGQVLLEPGVIQDVLAAGSHLQLLEMLSLCSHYLIQLKWIFYINLLKELNSFNYLDLYKLADLFNLPLLEKAVVDFLVKHLSELLNSRPEEVLALPYSLIREVLKSDQLTSLSEKQIWQNKWLSRSPMLQRRVYHSMAAVQRKLYVLGGNDLDYNNDRILVRHIDSYNIDADQWTRCNFSMLTGQNESGVAVHNGRIYLVGGYSIWTNEPSACIQVLDVSKEGKEEVFYGPTLPFASNGIAACFLPAPYSTCPNLQPLQVPHHKIGTV
;
A
#
# COMPACT_ATOMS: atom_id res chain seq x y z
N MET A 1 -8.68 -21.84 45.23
CA MET A 1 -10.03 -22.42 45.37
C MET A 1 -10.59 -22.57 43.97
N PRO A 2 -10.92 -23.78 43.49
CA PRO A 2 -11.59 -23.92 42.21
C PRO A 2 -12.93 -23.19 42.29
N SER A 3 -13.20 -22.29 41.35
CA SER A 3 -14.50 -21.62 41.24
C SER A 3 -15.52 -22.64 40.76
N GLU A 4 -16.35 -23.15 41.66
CA GLU A 4 -17.47 -24.02 41.30
C GLU A 4 -18.49 -23.21 40.50
N VAL A 5 -18.56 -23.47 39.19
CA VAL A 5 -19.63 -22.97 38.33
C VAL A 5 -20.93 -23.67 38.72
N CYS A 6 -22.02 -22.91 38.85
CA CYS A 6 -23.32 -23.35 39.35
C CYS A 6 -23.83 -24.61 38.60
N LEU A 7 -24.21 -25.65 39.34
CA LEU A 7 -24.59 -26.97 38.81
C LEU A 7 -25.85 -26.91 37.96
N SER A 8 -25.83 -27.56 36.78
CA SER A 8 -27.05 -27.77 35.98
C SER A 8 -27.83 -28.97 36.52
N ILE A 9 -29.16 -28.99 36.31
CA ILE A 9 -30.04 -30.09 36.75
C ILE A 9 -29.65 -31.44 36.09
N GLN A 10 -29.03 -31.41 34.91
CA GLN A 10 -28.53 -32.61 34.22
C GLN A 10 -27.28 -33.22 34.88
N ASP A 11 -26.40 -32.39 35.45
CA ASP A 11 -25.18 -32.85 36.14
C ASP A 11 -25.50 -33.59 37.45
N MET A 12 -26.62 -33.20 38.10
CA MET A 12 -27.11 -33.85 39.31
C MET A 12 -27.71 -35.24 39.06
N LEU A 13 -28.25 -35.50 37.86
CA LEU A 13 -28.91 -36.77 37.53
C LEU A 13 -27.95 -37.84 36.98
N THR A 14 -26.83 -37.43 36.37
CA THR A 14 -25.86 -38.35 35.74
C THR A 14 -24.66 -38.68 36.63
N GLY A 15 -24.40 -37.88 37.67
CA GLY A 15 -23.21 -38.01 38.52
C GLY A 15 -21.91 -37.56 37.86
N GLN A 16 -21.95 -37.08 36.61
CA GLN A 16 -20.80 -36.54 35.90
C GLN A 16 -20.61 -35.07 36.27
N ARG A 17 -19.37 -34.66 36.54
CA ARG A 17 -19.00 -33.27 36.82
C ARG A 17 -17.85 -32.84 35.92
N LEU A 18 -18.04 -31.74 35.21
CA LEU A 18 -16.98 -31.07 34.47
C LEU A 18 -16.24 -30.12 35.41
N CYS A 19 -15.01 -30.47 35.80
CA CYS A 19 -14.16 -29.61 36.64
C CYS A 19 -13.15 -28.85 35.74
N GLN A 20 -13.00 -27.55 35.96
CA GLN A 20 -12.05 -26.70 35.24
C GLN A 20 -11.08 -26.04 36.22
N SER A 21 -9.79 -26.02 35.88
CA SER A 21 -8.78 -25.28 36.63
C SER A 21 -8.53 -23.93 35.98
N SER A 22 -8.66 -22.85 36.74
CA SER A 22 -8.44 -21.48 36.24
C SER A 22 -6.97 -21.13 36.02
N SER A 23 -6.03 -21.89 36.60
CA SER A 23 -4.58 -21.61 36.51
C SER A 23 -3.79 -22.59 35.67
N HIS A 24 -4.44 -23.65 35.15
CA HIS A 24 -3.72 -24.70 34.42
C HIS A 24 -3.05 -24.18 33.15
N ASN A 25 -3.76 -23.36 32.37
CA ASN A 25 -3.24 -22.80 31.12
C ASN A 25 -1.99 -21.95 31.37
N ASP A 26 -2.06 -21.03 32.35
CA ASP A 26 -0.93 -20.16 32.70
C ASP A 26 0.26 -20.96 33.23
N ALA A 27 0.01 -21.97 34.07
CA ALA A 27 1.06 -22.83 34.63
C ALA A 27 1.78 -23.64 33.54
N VAL A 28 1.04 -24.18 32.56
CA VAL A 28 1.62 -24.91 31.43
C VAL A 28 2.48 -23.97 30.58
N LEU A 29 1.97 -22.78 30.25
CA LEU A 29 2.71 -21.83 29.41
C LEU A 29 3.97 -21.30 30.13
N ALA A 30 3.87 -21.04 31.44
CA ALA A 30 5.03 -20.68 32.26
C ALA A 30 6.09 -21.80 32.29
N ALA A 31 5.67 -23.06 32.41
CA ALA A 31 6.60 -24.21 32.36
C ALA A 31 7.25 -24.35 30.98
N LEU A 32 6.51 -24.15 29.88
CA LEU A 32 7.06 -24.14 28.52
C LEU A 32 8.06 -23.00 28.31
N ASN A 33 7.82 -21.83 28.90
CA ASN A 33 8.75 -20.70 28.85
C ASN A 33 10.05 -20.99 29.62
N GLN A 34 9.94 -21.69 30.75
CA GLN A 34 11.11 -22.16 31.51
C GLN A 34 11.92 -23.17 30.68
N GLN A 35 11.25 -24.17 30.08
CA GLN A 35 11.92 -25.13 29.19
C GLN A 35 12.63 -24.44 28.03
N ARG A 36 12.02 -23.41 27.43
CA ARG A 36 12.64 -22.59 26.39
C ARG A 36 13.93 -21.93 26.87
N SER A 37 13.89 -21.33 28.06
CA SER A 37 15.03 -20.65 28.67
C SER A 37 16.18 -21.61 28.98
N ASP A 38 15.85 -22.84 29.37
CA ASP A 38 16.82 -23.90 29.67
C ASP A 38 17.29 -24.67 28.41
N GLY A 39 16.73 -24.36 27.23
CA GLY A 39 17.03 -25.07 25.98
C GLY A 39 16.50 -26.51 25.93
N ILE A 40 15.54 -26.85 26.79
CA ILE A 40 14.98 -28.19 26.93
C ILE A 40 13.86 -28.35 25.91
N LEU A 41 13.86 -29.48 25.18
CA LEU A 41 12.83 -29.84 24.17
C LEU A 41 12.63 -28.80 23.05
N CYS A 42 13.56 -27.86 22.88
CA CYS A 42 13.54 -26.91 21.78
C CYS A 42 13.90 -27.64 20.48
N ASP A 43 12.99 -27.59 19.51
CA ASP A 43 13.06 -28.28 18.22
C ASP A 43 13.27 -27.29 17.05
N ILE A 44 13.54 -26.02 17.37
CA ILE A 44 13.89 -24.98 16.40
C ILE A 44 14.78 -23.91 17.03
N THR A 45 15.71 -23.39 16.24
CA THR A 45 16.49 -22.19 16.51
C THR A 45 16.20 -21.12 15.46
N LEU A 46 15.63 -20.00 15.88
CA LEU A 46 15.37 -18.86 15.01
C LEU A 46 16.55 -17.90 15.07
N ILE A 47 16.96 -17.40 13.91
CA ILE A 47 18.05 -16.42 13.78
C ILE A 47 17.44 -15.14 13.25
N ALA A 48 17.60 -14.04 14.00
CA ALA A 48 17.30 -12.70 13.52
C ALA A 48 18.57 -11.85 13.67
N GLU A 49 18.98 -11.23 12.57
CA GLU A 49 20.28 -10.57 12.46
C GLU A 49 21.43 -11.55 12.80
N GLU A 50 22.10 -11.36 13.93
CA GLU A 50 23.19 -12.21 14.42
C GLU A 50 22.82 -12.97 15.71
N GLN A 51 21.59 -12.84 16.20
CA GLN A 51 21.16 -13.46 17.46
C GLN A 51 20.36 -14.74 17.22
N LYS A 52 20.65 -15.77 18.03
CA LYS A 52 19.98 -17.07 18.02
C LYS A 52 18.97 -17.18 19.16
N PHE A 53 17.79 -17.70 18.85
CA PHE A 53 16.68 -17.87 19.79
C PHE A 53 16.14 -19.31 19.70
N HIS A 54 16.27 -20.08 20.78
CA HIS A 54 15.66 -21.40 20.88
C HIS A 54 14.16 -21.29 21.18
N ALA A 55 13.35 -22.16 20.57
CA ALA A 55 11.91 -22.20 20.75
C ALA A 55 11.33 -23.60 20.46
N HIS A 56 10.02 -23.71 20.65
CA HIS A 56 9.24 -24.91 20.36
C HIS A 56 8.31 -24.65 19.16
N LYS A 57 8.43 -25.42 18.08
CA LYS A 57 7.60 -25.33 16.87
C LYS A 57 6.12 -25.36 17.20
N ALA A 58 5.72 -26.23 18.14
CA ALA A 58 4.32 -26.37 18.58
C ALA A 58 3.74 -25.09 19.20
N VAL A 59 4.51 -24.39 20.05
CA VAL A 59 4.04 -23.14 20.68
C VAL A 59 3.92 -22.03 19.64
N LEU A 60 4.92 -21.90 18.76
CA LEU A 60 4.91 -20.90 17.70
C LEU A 60 3.77 -21.12 16.69
N ALA A 61 3.55 -22.35 16.25
CA ALA A 61 2.46 -22.68 15.33
C ALA A 61 1.06 -22.48 15.95
N ALA A 62 0.95 -22.55 17.28
CA ALA A 62 -0.32 -22.32 17.97
C ALA A 62 -0.73 -20.85 18.00
N CYS A 63 0.24 -19.91 18.08
CA CYS A 63 -0.03 -18.47 18.21
C CYS A 63 0.21 -17.66 16.91
N SER A 64 0.87 -18.23 15.91
CA SER A 64 1.24 -17.55 14.66
C SER A 64 0.89 -18.38 13.42
N ASP A 65 0.09 -17.77 12.54
CA ASP A 65 -0.26 -18.35 11.24
C ASP A 65 0.96 -18.51 10.33
N TYR A 66 1.92 -17.58 10.43
CA TYR A 66 3.19 -17.63 9.70
C TYR A 66 4.00 -18.88 10.10
N PHE A 67 4.21 -19.10 11.39
CA PHE A 67 4.96 -20.26 11.87
C PHE A 67 4.19 -21.56 11.61
N ARG A 68 2.86 -21.55 11.75
CA ARG A 68 2.03 -22.71 11.41
C ARG A 68 2.22 -23.10 9.95
N ALA A 69 2.19 -22.15 9.03
CA ALA A 69 2.42 -22.38 7.61
C ALA A 69 3.85 -22.88 7.36
N MET A 70 4.86 -22.23 7.94
CA MET A 70 6.27 -22.58 7.78
C MET A 70 6.59 -24.01 8.23
N PHE A 71 5.99 -24.48 9.33
CA PHE A 71 6.26 -25.81 9.88
C PHE A 71 5.36 -26.91 9.32
N SER A 72 4.17 -26.58 8.79
CA SER A 72 3.20 -27.58 8.31
C SER A 72 3.24 -27.83 6.80
N LEU A 73 3.69 -26.84 6.03
CA LEU A 73 3.85 -26.99 4.59
C LEU A 73 5.20 -27.67 4.35
N CYS A 74 5.24 -28.75 3.57
CA CYS A 74 6.44 -29.56 3.27
C CYS A 74 7.51 -28.78 2.46
N MET A 75 7.99 -27.67 3.00
CA MET A 75 9.09 -26.84 2.54
C MET A 75 10.39 -27.29 3.23
N VAL A 76 11.55 -26.79 2.79
CA VAL A 76 12.87 -27.15 3.36
C VAL A 76 12.94 -26.81 4.85
N GLU A 77 12.27 -25.73 5.25
CA GLU A 77 12.21 -25.19 6.60
C GLU A 77 11.42 -26.09 7.56
N SER A 78 10.51 -26.93 7.07
CA SER A 78 9.74 -27.85 7.92
C SER A 78 10.63 -28.89 8.61
N GLY A 79 11.71 -29.32 7.93
CA GLY A 79 12.72 -30.24 8.44
C GLY A 79 13.97 -29.56 9.00
N ALA A 80 14.01 -28.22 9.05
CA ALA A 80 15.17 -27.49 9.55
C ALA A 80 15.13 -27.34 11.07
N ASP A 81 16.32 -27.44 11.68
CA ASP A 81 16.56 -27.17 13.10
C ASP A 81 17.00 -25.72 13.35
N GLU A 82 17.43 -25.01 12.29
CA GLU A 82 17.75 -23.58 12.31
C GLU A 82 17.10 -22.85 11.13
N VAL A 83 16.49 -21.68 11.38
CA VAL A 83 15.85 -20.83 10.36
C VAL A 83 16.29 -19.38 10.52
N ASN A 84 16.73 -18.75 9.43
CA ASN A 84 17.07 -17.32 9.39
C ASN A 84 15.85 -16.50 8.95
N LEU A 85 15.39 -15.62 9.83
CA LEU A 85 14.26 -14.72 9.60
C LEU A 85 14.79 -13.38 9.07
N HIS A 86 14.68 -13.21 7.75
CA HIS A 86 15.07 -11.96 7.10
C HIS A 86 14.02 -10.87 7.28
N GLY A 87 14.48 -9.64 7.57
CA GLY A 87 13.62 -8.47 7.71
C GLY A 87 12.98 -8.30 9.10
N ILE A 88 13.43 -9.05 10.11
CA ILE A 88 13.03 -8.90 11.50
C ILE A 88 14.27 -8.61 12.36
N THR A 89 14.17 -7.62 13.25
CA THR A 89 15.25 -7.30 14.19
C THR A 89 15.26 -8.26 15.37
N SER A 90 16.44 -8.46 15.98
CA SER A 90 16.59 -9.29 17.17
C SER A 90 15.71 -8.82 18.36
N ILE A 91 15.49 -7.51 18.48
CA ILE A 91 14.60 -6.89 19.47
C ILE A 91 13.14 -7.27 19.21
N GLY A 92 12.66 -7.11 17.97
CA GLY A 92 11.30 -7.43 17.59
C GLY A 92 11.00 -8.92 17.75
N LEU A 93 11.92 -9.79 17.32
CA LEU A 93 11.78 -11.24 17.49
C LEU A 93 11.74 -11.64 18.96
N LYS A 94 12.62 -11.06 19.81
CA LYS A 94 12.61 -11.34 21.25
C LYS A 94 11.25 -11.01 21.87
N GLN A 95 10.69 -9.84 21.57
CA GLN A 95 9.37 -9.43 22.09
C GLN A 95 8.25 -10.34 21.58
N ALA A 96 8.30 -10.78 20.32
CA ALA A 96 7.34 -11.72 19.75
C ALA A 96 7.41 -13.10 20.44
N LEU A 97 8.60 -13.61 20.72
CA LEU A 97 8.79 -14.86 21.44
C LEU A 97 8.35 -14.74 22.91
N ASP A 98 8.74 -13.66 23.59
CA ASP A 98 8.31 -13.43 24.96
C ASP A 98 6.76 -13.34 25.03
N PHE A 99 6.11 -12.68 24.06
CA PHE A 99 4.66 -12.67 23.92
C PHE A 99 4.06 -14.06 23.69
N ALA A 100 4.62 -14.86 22.78
CA ALA A 100 4.12 -16.22 22.49
C ALA A 100 4.09 -17.14 23.72
N TYR A 101 5.01 -16.93 24.68
CA TYR A 101 5.15 -17.75 25.88
C TYR A 101 4.59 -17.12 27.16
N THR A 102 4.16 -15.85 27.13
CA THR A 102 3.66 -15.17 28.34
C THR A 102 2.32 -14.46 28.15
N GLY A 103 1.90 -14.23 26.90
CA GLY A 103 0.78 -13.37 26.56
C GLY A 103 1.04 -11.88 26.86
N GLN A 104 2.28 -11.51 27.17
CA GLN A 104 2.67 -10.16 27.58
C GLN A 104 3.71 -9.58 26.61
N VAL A 105 3.60 -8.27 26.37
CA VAL A 105 4.57 -7.53 25.55
C VAL A 105 4.92 -6.24 26.29
N LEU A 106 6.21 -5.95 26.40
CA LEU A 106 6.68 -4.71 27.01
C LEU A 106 6.82 -3.64 25.92
N LEU A 107 5.93 -2.64 25.95
CA LEU A 107 5.87 -1.60 24.93
C LEU A 107 6.53 -0.31 25.43
N GLU A 108 7.54 0.12 24.68
CA GLU A 108 8.26 1.38 24.90
C GLU A 108 8.35 2.17 23.60
N PRO A 109 8.44 3.51 23.63
CA PRO A 109 8.50 4.32 22.41
C PRO A 109 9.71 4.00 21.53
N GLY A 110 10.82 3.56 22.13
CA GLY A 110 12.05 3.21 21.41
C GLY A 110 12.00 1.89 20.65
N VAL A 111 11.10 0.98 21.00
CA VAL A 111 11.05 -0.39 20.43
C VAL A 111 9.75 -0.67 19.67
N ILE A 112 8.77 0.23 19.72
CA ILE A 112 7.43 0.01 19.16
C ILE A 112 7.44 -0.33 17.66
N GLN A 113 8.36 0.25 16.89
CA GLN A 113 8.48 -0.02 15.46
C GLN A 113 8.99 -1.44 15.18
N ASP A 114 9.99 -1.91 15.93
CA ASP A 114 10.49 -3.28 15.86
C ASP A 114 9.41 -4.30 16.22
N VAL A 115 8.65 -4.00 17.28
CA VAL A 115 7.55 -4.83 17.78
C VAL A 115 6.42 -4.90 16.75
N LEU A 116 6.04 -3.79 16.13
CA LEU A 116 5.04 -3.74 15.07
C LEU A 116 5.49 -4.50 13.81
N ALA A 117 6.75 -4.31 13.40
CA ALA A 117 7.32 -5.02 12.25
C ALA A 117 7.35 -6.53 12.47
N ALA A 118 7.81 -6.98 13.64
CA ALA A 118 7.80 -8.39 14.01
C ALA A 118 6.37 -8.94 14.11
N GLY A 119 5.45 -8.24 14.78
CA GLY A 119 4.06 -8.68 14.92
C GLY A 119 3.34 -8.80 13.59
N SER A 120 3.59 -7.88 12.65
CA SER A 120 3.02 -7.91 11.30
C SER A 120 3.61 -9.06 10.47
N HIS A 121 4.94 -9.18 10.43
CA HIS A 121 5.62 -10.23 9.68
C HIS A 121 5.26 -11.63 10.19
N LEU A 122 5.25 -11.82 11.52
CA LEU A 122 4.97 -13.09 12.17
C LEU A 122 3.46 -13.33 12.38
N GLN A 123 2.60 -12.43 11.89
CA GLN A 123 1.14 -12.55 11.97
C GLN A 123 0.59 -12.74 13.39
N LEU A 124 1.16 -12.02 14.37
CA LEU A 124 0.72 -12.01 15.77
C LEU A 124 -0.34 -10.92 15.99
N LEU A 125 -1.58 -11.19 15.56
CA LEU A 125 -2.65 -10.19 15.53
C LEU A 125 -3.02 -9.61 16.91
N GLU A 126 -3.00 -10.43 17.97
CA GLU A 126 -3.27 -9.97 19.34
C GLU A 126 -2.19 -9.01 19.85
N MET A 127 -0.92 -9.28 19.53
CA MET A 127 0.20 -8.39 19.83
C MET A 127 0.07 -7.04 19.11
N LEU A 128 -0.34 -7.04 17.83
CA LEU A 128 -0.61 -5.82 17.07
C LEU A 128 -1.80 -5.02 17.64
N SER A 129 -2.82 -5.72 18.16
CA SER A 129 -3.92 -5.09 18.88
C SER A 129 -3.43 -4.38 20.14
N LEU A 130 -2.57 -5.01 20.95
CA LEU A 130 -1.97 -4.39 22.13
C LEU A 130 -1.11 -3.17 21.76
N CYS A 131 -0.32 -3.26 20.69
CA CYS A 131 0.45 -2.14 20.16
C CYS A 131 -0.45 -0.96 19.77
N SER A 132 -1.59 -1.25 19.11
CA SER A 132 -2.57 -0.24 18.73
C SER A 132 -3.15 0.47 19.96
N HIS A 133 -3.56 -0.29 20.98
CA HIS A 133 -4.08 0.29 22.23
C HIS A 133 -3.04 1.15 22.94
N TYR A 134 -1.79 0.71 23.01
CA TYR A 134 -0.68 1.48 23.58
C TYR A 134 -0.46 2.81 22.84
N LEU A 135 -0.42 2.78 21.50
CA LEU A 135 -0.27 3.99 20.68
C LEU A 135 -1.43 4.97 20.85
N ILE A 136 -2.66 4.47 20.96
CA ILE A 136 -3.85 5.28 21.25
C ILE A 136 -3.76 5.89 22.66
N GLN A 137 -3.42 5.08 23.68
CA GLN A 137 -3.36 5.50 25.08
C GLN A 137 -2.25 6.52 25.34
N LEU A 138 -1.02 6.27 24.85
CA LEU A 138 0.09 7.20 24.96
C LEU A 138 -0.28 8.60 24.45
N LYS A 139 -1.06 8.66 23.36
CA LYS A 139 -1.44 9.94 22.75
C LYS A 139 -2.66 10.59 23.38
N TRP A 140 -3.58 9.85 24.01
CA TRP A 140 -4.60 10.46 24.87
C TRP A 140 -4.02 11.09 26.14
N ILE A 141 -2.92 10.57 26.67
CA ILE A 141 -2.20 11.22 27.79
C ILE A 141 -1.55 12.54 27.34
N PHE A 142 -1.06 12.63 26.10
CA PHE A 142 -0.53 13.89 25.54
C PHE A 142 -1.64 14.90 25.19
N TYR A 143 -2.83 14.40 24.84
CA TYR A 143 -4.04 15.22 24.61
C TYR A 143 -4.49 15.97 25.88
N ILE A 144 -4.21 15.44 27.06
CA ILE A 144 -4.54 16.07 28.35
C ILE A 144 -3.42 17.00 28.87
N ASN A 145 -2.15 16.74 28.54
CA ASN A 145 -1.03 17.44 29.19
C ASN A 145 -0.43 18.66 28.46
N LEU A 146 -0.80 18.97 27.21
CA LEU A 146 -0.22 20.15 26.56
C LEU A 146 -1.12 20.81 25.51
N LEU A 147 -2.25 21.35 25.97
CA LEU A 147 -2.73 22.61 25.40
C LEU A 147 -1.70 23.69 25.76
N LYS A 148 -1.06 24.25 24.72
CA LYS A 148 -0.11 25.38 24.69
C LYS A 148 1.35 24.97 24.50
N GLU A 149 1.79 25.08 23.25
CA GLU A 149 3.11 25.61 22.82
C GLU A 149 4.05 24.77 21.94
N LEU A 150 3.85 23.48 21.63
CA LEU A 150 4.84 22.77 20.79
C LEU A 150 4.25 21.88 19.67
N ASN A 151 4.41 22.36 18.43
CA ASN A 151 4.65 21.69 17.13
C ASN A 151 3.77 20.51 16.64
N SER A 152 3.32 20.64 15.37
CA SER A 152 2.80 19.61 14.44
C SER A 152 2.04 18.43 15.05
N PHE A 153 0.72 18.40 14.89
CA PHE A 153 -0.08 17.26 15.31
C PHE A 153 0.31 15.98 14.54
N ASN A 154 0.92 15.02 15.24
CA ASN A 154 1.43 13.74 14.74
C ASN A 154 0.29 12.69 14.56
N TYR A 155 -0.83 13.07 13.92
CA TYR A 155 -1.86 12.10 13.48
C TYR A 155 -1.50 11.50 12.12
N LEU A 156 -0.77 12.25 11.29
CA LEU A 156 -0.28 11.74 10.00
C LEU A 156 0.70 10.59 10.20
N ASP A 157 1.64 10.67 11.13
CA ASP A 157 2.59 9.55 11.31
C ASP A 157 1.93 8.36 12.00
N LEU A 158 0.89 8.56 12.83
CA LEU A 158 0.05 7.43 13.28
C LEU A 158 -0.69 6.78 12.14
N TYR A 159 -1.27 7.59 11.24
CA TYR A 159 -1.95 7.05 10.08
C TYR A 159 -0.99 6.28 9.19
N LYS A 160 0.22 6.80 8.95
CA LYS A 160 1.28 6.08 8.22
C LYS A 160 1.63 4.75 8.88
N LEU A 161 1.75 4.72 10.21
CA LEU A 161 1.98 3.45 10.94
C LEU A 161 0.78 2.50 10.83
N ALA A 162 -0.43 3.04 10.94
CA ALA A 162 -1.66 2.26 10.84
C ALA A 162 -1.81 1.64 9.45
N ASP A 163 -1.55 2.41 8.40
CA ASP A 163 -1.57 1.97 7.00
C ASP A 163 -0.45 0.96 6.74
N LEU A 164 0.78 1.26 7.14
CA LEU A 164 1.95 0.41 6.92
C LEU A 164 1.81 -0.98 7.56
N PHE A 165 1.29 -1.04 8.79
CA PHE A 165 1.15 -2.29 9.54
C PHE A 165 -0.27 -2.86 9.55
N ASN A 166 -1.19 -2.25 8.78
CA ASN A 166 -2.61 -2.62 8.70
C ASN A 166 -3.28 -2.73 10.10
N LEU A 167 -3.27 -1.62 10.85
CA LEU A 167 -3.80 -1.51 12.21
C LEU A 167 -5.17 -0.82 12.22
N PRO A 168 -6.29 -1.54 12.01
CA PRO A 168 -7.61 -0.94 11.82
C PRO A 168 -8.12 -0.18 13.06
N LEU A 169 -7.73 -0.61 14.26
CA LEU A 169 -8.08 0.10 15.50
C LEU A 169 -7.43 1.48 15.57
N LEU A 170 -6.16 1.58 15.16
CA LEU A 170 -5.43 2.83 15.14
C LEU A 170 -5.92 3.75 14.02
N GLU A 171 -6.17 3.19 12.83
CA GLU A 171 -6.76 3.93 11.71
C GLU A 171 -8.10 4.56 12.09
N LYS A 172 -9.01 3.76 12.67
CA LYS A 172 -10.30 4.27 13.14
C LYS A 172 -10.15 5.39 14.15
N ALA A 173 -9.21 5.27 15.11
CA ALA A 173 -8.97 6.31 16.10
C ALA A 173 -8.49 7.62 15.46
N VAL A 174 -7.65 7.55 14.41
CA VAL A 174 -7.21 8.73 13.66
C VAL A 174 -8.36 9.36 12.87
N VAL A 175 -9.19 8.54 12.21
CA VAL A 175 -10.38 9.01 11.48
C VAL A 175 -11.36 9.69 12.43
N ASP A 176 -11.69 9.07 13.57
CA ASP A 176 -12.60 9.63 14.57
C ASP A 176 -12.09 10.96 15.13
N PHE A 177 -10.77 11.10 15.30
CA PHE A 177 -10.14 12.36 15.68
C PHE A 177 -10.33 13.43 14.59
N LEU A 178 -9.98 13.12 13.34
CA LEU A 178 -10.10 14.08 12.25
C LEU A 178 -11.55 14.49 12.03
N VAL A 179 -12.51 13.58 12.06
CA VAL A 179 -13.94 13.90 11.92
C VAL A 179 -14.41 14.94 12.95
N LYS A 180 -13.90 14.86 14.18
CA LYS A 180 -14.23 15.82 15.25
C LYS A 180 -13.54 17.18 15.08
N HIS A 181 -12.32 17.19 14.56
CA HIS A 181 -11.46 18.39 14.56
C HIS A 181 -11.19 18.99 13.18
N LEU A 182 -11.73 18.43 12.09
CA LEU A 182 -11.44 18.85 10.72
C LEU A 182 -11.73 20.33 10.48
N SER A 183 -12.82 20.86 11.04
CA SER A 183 -13.22 22.27 10.90
C SER A 183 -12.19 23.22 11.53
N GLU A 184 -11.72 22.91 12.73
CA GLU A 184 -10.67 23.67 13.42
C GLU A 184 -9.33 23.60 12.67
N LEU A 185 -8.98 22.41 12.17
CA LEU A 185 -7.77 22.19 11.39
C LEU A 185 -7.80 22.93 10.05
N LEU A 186 -8.93 22.95 9.33
CA LEU A 186 -9.07 23.72 8.09
C LEU A 186 -8.92 25.23 8.32
N ASN A 187 -9.40 25.75 9.45
CA ASN A 187 -9.30 27.17 9.77
C ASN A 187 -7.90 27.58 10.26
N SER A 188 -7.24 26.72 11.02
CA SER A 188 -5.93 27.02 11.62
C SER A 188 -4.74 26.62 10.74
N ARG A 189 -4.86 25.50 10.01
CA ARG A 189 -3.77 24.86 9.24
C ARG A 189 -4.29 24.19 7.95
N PRO A 190 -4.84 24.97 7.00
CA PRO A 190 -5.45 24.41 5.78
C PRO A 190 -4.49 23.60 4.91
N GLU A 191 -3.20 23.96 4.87
CA GLU A 191 -2.22 23.23 4.05
C GLU A 191 -1.96 21.80 4.55
N GLU A 192 -1.96 21.57 5.87
CA GLU A 192 -1.83 20.21 6.44
C GLU A 192 -3.03 19.32 6.03
N VAL A 193 -4.24 19.89 6.04
CA VAL A 193 -5.46 19.17 5.64
C VAL A 193 -5.48 18.87 4.14
N LEU A 194 -4.99 19.80 3.32
CA LEU A 194 -4.88 19.61 1.87
C LEU A 194 -3.79 18.60 1.48
N ALA A 195 -2.82 18.37 2.36
CA ALA A 195 -1.77 17.38 2.22
C ALA A 195 -2.13 15.98 2.75
N LEU A 196 -3.33 15.78 3.31
CA LEU A 196 -3.76 14.47 3.80
C LEU A 196 -3.75 13.43 2.66
N PRO A 197 -3.32 12.18 2.94
CA PRO A 197 -3.46 11.09 1.99
C PRO A 197 -4.91 10.91 1.55
N TYR A 198 -5.11 10.59 0.26
CA TYR A 198 -6.45 10.37 -0.31
C TYR A 198 -7.24 9.31 0.47
N SER A 199 -6.58 8.22 0.87
CA SER A 199 -7.18 7.14 1.65
C SER A 199 -7.76 7.65 2.96
N LEU A 200 -7.01 8.45 3.71
CA LEU A 200 -7.45 9.02 4.98
C LEU A 200 -8.61 10.00 4.81
N ILE A 201 -8.49 10.99 3.90
CA ILE A 201 -9.56 11.97 3.70
C ILE A 201 -10.85 11.31 3.18
N ARG A 202 -10.74 10.25 2.38
CA ARG A 202 -11.88 9.45 1.93
C ARG A 202 -12.63 8.84 3.11
N GLU A 203 -11.93 8.21 4.05
CA GLU A 203 -12.57 7.62 5.23
C GLU A 203 -13.17 8.68 6.17
N VAL A 204 -12.51 9.83 6.32
CA VAL A 204 -13.07 10.97 7.08
C VAL A 204 -14.35 11.49 6.44
N LEU A 205 -14.38 11.68 5.11
CA LEU A 205 -15.55 12.19 4.39
C LEU A 205 -16.70 11.18 4.29
N LYS A 206 -16.43 9.88 4.46
CA LYS A 206 -17.47 8.84 4.57
C LYS A 206 -18.21 8.86 5.92
N SER A 207 -17.64 9.51 6.93
CA SER A 207 -18.22 9.50 8.27
C SER A 207 -19.44 10.40 8.36
N ASP A 208 -20.59 9.82 8.70
CA ASP A 208 -21.83 10.56 8.97
C ASP A 208 -21.72 11.48 10.21
N GLN A 209 -20.63 11.40 10.97
CA GLN A 209 -20.38 12.25 12.13
C GLN A 209 -19.70 13.58 11.76
N LEU A 210 -19.30 13.78 10.49
CA LEU A 210 -18.69 15.02 10.01
C LEU A 210 -19.75 16.12 9.84
N THR A 211 -20.16 16.71 10.95
CA THR A 211 -21.24 17.72 11.00
C THR A 211 -20.74 19.16 11.13
N SER A 212 -19.44 19.34 11.31
CA SER A 212 -18.81 20.64 11.63
C SER A 212 -18.45 21.49 10.41
N LEU A 213 -18.74 21.01 9.19
CA LEU A 213 -18.38 21.64 7.91
C LEU A 213 -19.54 21.55 6.91
N SER A 214 -19.73 22.62 6.13
CA SER A 214 -20.58 22.56 4.93
C SER A 214 -19.82 21.96 3.74
N GLU A 215 -20.55 21.37 2.79
CA GLU A 215 -19.98 20.84 1.53
C GLU A 215 -19.13 21.88 0.79
N LYS A 216 -19.55 23.15 0.82
CA LYS A 216 -18.81 24.26 0.21
C LYS A 216 -17.47 24.52 0.89
N GLN A 217 -17.35 24.31 2.20
CA GLN A 217 -16.08 24.48 2.92
C GLN A 217 -15.13 23.30 2.68
N ILE A 218 -15.68 22.10 2.47
CA ILE A 218 -14.92 20.90 2.09
C ILE A 218 -14.34 21.09 0.69
N TRP A 219 -15.15 21.60 -0.24
CA TRP A 219 -14.74 21.78 -1.63
C TRP A 219 -13.96 23.09 -1.84
N GLN A 220 -12.64 23.06 -1.64
CA GLN A 220 -11.76 24.21 -1.89
C GLN A 220 -11.20 24.20 -3.32
N ASN A 221 -11.51 25.25 -4.07
CA ASN A 221 -11.09 25.45 -5.46
C ASN A 221 -9.66 26.02 -5.54
N LYS A 222 -8.65 25.26 -5.08
CA LYS A 222 -7.24 25.68 -5.09
C LYS A 222 -6.39 24.72 -5.89
N TRP A 223 -5.47 25.27 -6.68
CA TRP A 223 -4.40 24.50 -7.31
C TRP A 223 -3.39 24.09 -6.25
N LEU A 224 -3.07 22.79 -6.22
CA LEU A 224 -2.06 22.22 -5.34
C LEU A 224 -0.83 21.82 -6.15
N SER A 225 0.34 22.23 -5.69
CA SER A 225 1.60 21.72 -6.25
C SER A 225 1.73 20.24 -5.87
N ARG A 226 2.16 19.42 -6.83
CA ARG A 226 2.44 17.99 -6.65
C ARG A 226 3.89 17.71 -6.98
N SER A 227 4.36 16.50 -6.68
CA SER A 227 5.73 16.08 -6.97
C SER A 227 6.10 16.37 -8.43
N PRO A 228 7.29 16.94 -8.68
CA PRO A 228 7.73 17.25 -10.04
C PRO A 228 7.97 15.96 -10.83
N MET A 229 7.76 16.01 -12.15
CA MET A 229 8.08 14.89 -13.05
C MET A 229 9.56 14.50 -12.94
N LEU A 230 9.87 13.20 -13.11
CA LEU A 230 11.24 12.67 -13.02
C LEU A 230 12.19 13.24 -14.08
N GLN A 231 11.64 13.63 -15.24
CA GLN A 231 12.40 14.20 -16.34
C GLN A 231 11.61 15.33 -16.99
N ARG A 232 12.27 16.48 -17.12
CA ARG A 232 11.73 17.65 -17.85
C ARG A 232 11.45 17.26 -19.30
N ARG A 233 10.37 17.77 -19.89
CA ARG A 233 10.05 17.54 -21.30
C ARG A 233 9.00 18.51 -21.81
N VAL A 234 9.03 18.80 -23.11
CA VAL A 234 8.02 19.58 -23.82
C VAL A 234 7.28 18.71 -24.84
N TYR A 235 6.09 19.15 -25.26
CA TYR A 235 5.27 18.49 -26.29
C TYR A 235 4.97 17.00 -26.02
N HIS A 236 4.96 16.61 -24.73
CA HIS A 236 4.58 15.27 -24.29
C HIS A 236 3.05 15.12 -24.32
N SER A 237 2.58 13.87 -24.40
CA SER A 237 1.19 13.52 -24.18
C SER A 237 1.00 13.09 -22.72
N MET A 238 -0.14 13.44 -22.12
CA MET A 238 -0.50 13.01 -20.77
C MET A 238 -1.92 12.45 -20.75
N ALA A 239 -2.13 11.34 -20.06
CA ALA A 239 -3.43 10.69 -19.94
C ALA A 239 -3.68 10.16 -18.52
N ALA A 240 -4.93 10.26 -18.06
CA ALA A 240 -5.36 9.72 -16.78
C ALA A 240 -6.05 8.36 -16.99
N VAL A 241 -5.55 7.31 -16.34
CA VAL A 241 -6.11 5.95 -16.41
C VAL A 241 -5.98 5.27 -15.05
N GLN A 242 -7.07 4.68 -14.54
CA GLN A 242 -7.08 3.91 -13.28
C GLN A 242 -6.35 4.62 -12.11
N ARG A 243 -6.71 5.89 -11.84
CA ARG A 243 -6.09 6.74 -10.78
C ARG A 243 -4.60 7.07 -10.94
N LYS A 244 -3.98 6.71 -12.07
CA LYS A 244 -2.61 7.12 -12.41
C LYS A 244 -2.63 8.14 -13.54
N LEU A 245 -1.69 9.07 -13.53
CA LEU A 245 -1.36 9.85 -14.74
C LEU A 245 -0.20 9.15 -15.45
N TYR A 246 -0.25 9.07 -16.77
CA TYR A 246 0.84 8.58 -17.59
C TYR A 246 1.33 9.71 -18.47
N VAL A 247 2.64 9.90 -18.52
CA VAL A 247 3.32 10.88 -19.37
C VAL A 247 4.13 10.13 -20.41
N LEU A 248 3.85 10.41 -21.68
CA LEU A 248 4.38 9.69 -22.83
C LEU A 248 4.98 10.66 -23.84
N GLY A 249 6.14 10.31 -24.37
CA GLY A 249 6.73 11.03 -25.49
C GLY A 249 7.24 12.41 -25.10
N GLY A 250 7.28 13.29 -26.10
CA GLY A 250 7.87 14.61 -25.99
C GLY A 250 9.37 14.61 -26.23
N ASN A 251 9.97 15.77 -26.05
CA ASN A 251 11.41 15.95 -26.20
C ASN A 251 12.01 16.72 -25.02
N ASP A 252 13.27 16.40 -24.75
CA ASP A 252 14.12 17.02 -23.74
C ASP A 252 15.39 17.54 -24.42
N LEU A 253 16.27 18.17 -23.66
CA LEU A 253 17.62 18.56 -24.03
C LEU A 253 18.62 17.70 -23.28
N ASP A 254 19.59 17.14 -24.00
CA ASP A 254 20.72 16.45 -23.38
C ASP A 254 21.74 17.45 -22.75
N TYR A 255 22.88 16.94 -22.28
CA TYR A 255 23.94 17.76 -21.67
C TYR A 255 24.57 18.78 -22.64
N ASN A 256 24.47 18.53 -23.95
CA ASN A 256 25.00 19.41 -25.00
C ASN A 256 23.94 20.41 -25.50
N ASN A 257 22.74 20.43 -24.90
CA ASN A 257 21.56 21.15 -25.37
C ASN A 257 21.02 20.66 -26.73
N ASP A 258 21.33 19.43 -27.12
CA ASP A 258 20.74 18.81 -28.30
C ASP A 258 19.37 18.21 -27.95
N ARG A 259 18.41 18.34 -28.88
CA ARG A 259 17.06 17.81 -28.68
C ARG A 259 17.08 16.28 -28.74
N ILE A 260 16.53 15.65 -27.73
CA ILE A 260 16.36 14.20 -27.66
C ILE A 260 14.88 13.83 -27.51
N LEU A 261 14.45 12.73 -28.13
CA LEU A 261 13.10 12.19 -27.92
C LEU A 261 13.06 11.37 -26.64
N VAL A 262 12.04 11.61 -25.82
CA VAL A 262 11.84 10.87 -24.58
C VAL A 262 10.94 9.67 -24.86
N ARG A 263 11.53 8.47 -24.87
CA ARG A 263 10.78 7.21 -25.06
C ARG A 263 10.26 6.62 -23.75
N HIS A 264 10.87 6.99 -22.64
CA HIS A 264 10.48 6.49 -21.34
C HIS A 264 9.11 7.01 -20.93
N ILE A 265 8.31 6.10 -20.40
CA ILE A 265 6.99 6.41 -19.86
C ILE A 265 7.16 6.57 -18.35
N ASP A 266 6.63 7.67 -17.85
CA ASP A 266 6.54 7.90 -16.40
C ASP A 266 5.06 7.84 -16.00
N SER A 267 4.80 7.17 -14.88
CA SER A 267 3.49 7.13 -14.26
C SER A 267 3.50 7.88 -12.94
N TYR A 268 2.44 8.60 -12.63
CA TYR A 268 2.25 9.29 -11.37
C TYR A 268 1.13 8.61 -10.59
N ASN A 269 1.45 8.17 -9.38
CA ASN A 269 0.47 7.68 -8.42
C ASN A 269 -0.09 8.87 -7.64
N ILE A 270 -1.38 9.16 -7.83
CA ILE A 270 -2.05 10.29 -7.17
C ILE A 270 -2.15 10.09 -5.64
N ASP A 271 -2.19 8.84 -5.19
CA ASP A 271 -2.38 8.48 -3.78
C ASP A 271 -1.07 8.62 -3.00
N ALA A 272 0.06 8.30 -3.63
CA ALA A 272 1.40 8.39 -3.04
C ALA A 272 2.14 9.71 -3.33
N ASP A 273 1.55 10.60 -4.13
CA ASP A 273 2.19 11.82 -4.66
C ASP A 273 3.60 11.52 -5.22
N GLN A 274 3.71 10.46 -6.01
CA GLN A 274 4.99 9.94 -6.45
C GLN A 274 4.99 9.57 -7.93
N TRP A 275 6.03 10.02 -8.63
CA TRP A 275 6.33 9.56 -9.99
C TRP A 275 7.19 8.31 -9.97
N THR A 276 6.88 7.37 -10.86
CA THR A 276 7.64 6.13 -11.07
C THR A 276 7.90 5.94 -12.56
N ARG A 277 9.17 5.68 -12.90
CA ARG A 277 9.59 5.28 -14.25
C ARG A 277 9.04 3.89 -14.55
N CYS A 278 8.22 3.76 -15.60
CA CYS A 278 7.73 2.45 -16.02
C CYS A 278 8.88 1.58 -16.55
N ASN A 279 8.78 0.27 -16.34
CA ASN A 279 9.75 -0.71 -16.88
C ASN A 279 9.58 -0.96 -18.38
N PHE A 280 8.47 -0.49 -18.98
CA PHE A 280 8.22 -0.45 -20.42
C PHE A 280 8.40 0.98 -20.97
N SER A 281 8.52 1.09 -22.28
CA SER A 281 8.79 2.36 -22.98
C SER A 281 8.08 2.38 -24.33
N MET A 282 7.96 3.58 -24.91
CA MET A 282 7.41 3.73 -26.25
C MET A 282 8.25 2.99 -27.29
N LEU A 283 7.60 2.43 -28.30
CA LEU A 283 8.25 1.72 -29.40
C LEU A 283 9.07 2.68 -30.25
N THR A 284 8.53 3.86 -30.52
CA THR A 284 9.22 4.97 -31.19
C THR A 284 9.04 6.26 -30.41
N GLY A 285 10.10 7.07 -30.36
CA GLY A 285 10.00 8.42 -29.81
C GLY A 285 9.14 9.29 -30.72
N GLN A 286 8.22 10.05 -30.13
CA GLN A 286 7.40 11.03 -30.84
C GLN A 286 6.95 12.11 -29.87
N ASN A 287 6.83 13.33 -30.38
CA ASN A 287 6.22 14.45 -29.67
C ASN A 287 4.94 14.90 -30.41
N GLU A 288 4.16 15.80 -29.80
CA GLU A 288 2.96 16.37 -30.42
C GLU A 288 1.91 15.34 -30.88
N SER A 289 1.89 14.16 -30.26
CA SER A 289 0.88 13.14 -30.53
C SER A 289 -0.46 13.52 -29.90
N GLY A 290 -1.54 13.19 -30.60
CA GLY A 290 -2.87 13.16 -29.97
C GLY A 290 -2.97 12.01 -28.99
N VAL A 291 -3.71 12.19 -27.89
CA VAL A 291 -3.89 11.16 -26.87
C VAL A 291 -5.37 10.93 -26.57
N ALA A 292 -5.79 9.67 -26.54
CA ALA A 292 -7.14 9.28 -26.14
C ALA A 292 -7.08 8.04 -25.23
N VAL A 293 -8.04 7.93 -24.31
CA VAL A 293 -8.14 6.81 -23.38
C VAL A 293 -9.44 6.05 -23.62
N HIS A 294 -9.35 4.72 -23.72
CA HIS A 294 -10.54 3.86 -23.76
C HIS A 294 -10.24 2.47 -23.17
N ASN A 295 -11.12 1.97 -22.30
CA ASN A 295 -11.05 0.62 -21.71
C ASN A 295 -9.66 0.24 -21.15
N GLY A 296 -9.03 1.14 -20.38
CA GLY A 296 -7.71 0.89 -19.79
C GLY A 296 -6.55 0.97 -20.78
N ARG A 297 -6.77 1.49 -22.00
CA ARG A 297 -5.74 1.69 -23.01
C ARG A 297 -5.56 3.17 -23.33
N ILE A 298 -4.30 3.56 -23.53
CA ILE A 298 -3.89 4.90 -23.95
C ILE A 298 -3.42 4.81 -25.40
N TYR A 299 -4.05 5.57 -26.27
CA TYR A 299 -3.74 5.62 -27.70
C TYR A 299 -2.98 6.92 -27.97
N LEU A 300 -1.72 6.81 -28.39
CA LEU A 300 -0.98 7.92 -28.99
C LEU A 300 -1.14 7.87 -30.50
N VAL A 301 -1.71 8.93 -31.05
CA VAL A 301 -2.12 9.02 -32.45
C VAL A 301 -1.29 10.08 -33.16
N GLY A 302 -0.56 9.66 -34.20
CA GLY A 302 0.35 10.49 -34.96
C GLY A 302 1.49 11.05 -34.10
N GLY A 303 1.94 12.25 -34.43
CA GLY A 303 3.03 12.97 -33.75
C GLY A 303 4.15 13.31 -34.73
N TYR A 304 5.25 13.82 -34.20
CA TYR A 304 6.41 14.25 -34.97
C TYR A 304 7.69 13.61 -34.44
N SER A 305 8.59 13.24 -35.35
CA SER A 305 9.90 12.70 -35.01
C SER A 305 10.96 13.70 -35.42
N ILE A 306 11.72 14.22 -34.45
CA ILE A 306 12.82 15.15 -34.69
C ILE A 306 13.99 14.51 -35.44
N TRP A 307 14.09 13.17 -35.43
CA TRP A 307 15.17 12.45 -36.12
C TRP A 307 14.91 12.31 -37.61
N THR A 308 13.66 12.05 -37.99
CA THR A 308 13.26 11.96 -39.40
C THR A 308 12.79 13.29 -39.95
N ASN A 309 12.50 14.26 -39.07
CA ASN A 309 11.96 15.57 -39.41
C ASN A 309 10.63 15.47 -40.19
N GLU A 310 9.80 14.49 -39.83
CA GLU A 310 8.54 14.16 -40.51
C GLU A 310 7.39 13.90 -39.51
N PRO A 311 6.14 14.25 -39.86
CA PRO A 311 4.96 13.78 -39.16
C PRO A 311 4.84 12.25 -39.22
N SER A 312 4.14 11.68 -38.26
CA SER A 312 3.95 10.25 -38.12
C SER A 312 2.50 9.86 -38.38
N ALA A 313 2.30 8.76 -39.11
CA ALA A 313 1.00 8.08 -39.20
C ALA A 313 0.84 7.00 -38.11
N CYS A 314 1.86 6.83 -37.26
CA CYS A 314 1.88 5.77 -36.27
C CYS A 314 0.80 5.97 -35.20
N ILE A 315 0.14 4.87 -34.82
CA ILE A 315 -0.63 4.80 -33.58
C ILE A 315 0.08 3.83 -32.64
N GLN A 316 0.49 4.30 -31.47
CA GLN A 316 1.03 3.45 -30.40
C GLN A 316 -0.05 3.28 -29.34
N VAL A 317 -0.24 2.06 -28.85
CA VAL A 317 -1.21 1.74 -27.81
C VAL A 317 -0.46 1.24 -26.59
N LEU A 318 -0.65 1.91 -25.47
CA LEU A 318 -0.25 1.44 -24.15
C LEU A 318 -1.46 0.79 -23.48
N ASP A 319 -1.42 -0.52 -23.25
CA ASP A 319 -2.43 -1.24 -22.49
C ASP A 319 -2.00 -1.32 -21.02
N VAL A 320 -2.81 -0.69 -20.16
CA VAL A 320 -2.66 -0.70 -18.70
C VAL A 320 -3.92 -1.25 -18.04
N SER A 321 -4.72 -2.04 -18.78
CA SER A 321 -5.98 -2.58 -18.28
C SER A 321 -5.78 -3.63 -17.17
N LYS A 322 -4.62 -4.29 -17.14
CA LYS A 322 -4.24 -5.32 -16.17
C LYS A 322 -2.89 -4.98 -15.54
N GLU A 323 -2.91 -4.78 -14.24
CA GLU A 323 -1.70 -4.52 -13.45
C GLU A 323 -0.71 -5.69 -13.56
N GLY A 324 0.56 -5.38 -13.81
CA GLY A 324 1.65 -6.35 -14.00
C GLY A 324 1.67 -7.04 -15.36
N LYS A 325 0.79 -6.66 -16.28
CA LYS A 325 0.74 -7.15 -17.68
C LYS A 325 0.66 -5.99 -18.67
N GLU A 326 1.29 -4.88 -18.34
CA GLU A 326 1.33 -3.70 -19.18
C GLU A 326 2.13 -3.97 -20.46
N GLU A 327 1.62 -3.48 -21.59
CA GLU A 327 2.28 -3.66 -22.89
C GLU A 327 2.13 -2.43 -23.78
N VAL A 328 3.11 -2.24 -24.67
CA VAL A 328 3.06 -1.22 -25.72
C VAL A 328 3.16 -1.90 -27.07
N PHE A 329 2.17 -1.68 -27.95
CA PHE A 329 2.13 -2.25 -29.29
C PHE A 329 1.66 -1.20 -30.32
N TYR A 330 1.90 -1.48 -31.60
CA TYR A 330 1.40 -0.64 -32.69
C TYR A 330 -0.08 -0.93 -32.96
N GLY A 331 -0.89 0.12 -32.99
CA GLY A 331 -2.25 0.09 -33.52
C GLY A 331 -2.28 0.24 -35.04
N PRO A 332 -3.48 0.37 -35.64
CA PRO A 332 -3.60 0.70 -37.05
C PRO A 332 -3.00 2.08 -37.34
N THR A 333 -2.39 2.27 -38.50
CA THR A 333 -1.83 3.58 -38.88
C THR A 333 -2.93 4.54 -39.32
N LEU A 334 -2.70 5.84 -39.14
CA LEU A 334 -3.51 6.88 -39.76
C LEU A 334 -3.43 6.78 -41.28
N PRO A 335 -4.49 7.19 -42.01
CA PRO A 335 -4.46 7.28 -43.48
C PRO A 335 -3.39 8.27 -43.99
N PHE A 336 -3.11 9.30 -43.19
CA PHE A 336 -2.11 10.33 -43.47
C PHE A 336 -1.31 10.63 -42.21
N ALA A 337 -0.01 10.84 -42.37
CA ALA A 337 0.86 11.26 -41.28
C ALA A 337 0.49 12.66 -40.79
N SER A 338 0.44 12.88 -39.47
CA SER A 338 0.01 14.15 -38.89
C SER A 338 0.56 14.32 -37.47
N ASN A 339 0.72 15.57 -37.03
CA ASN A 339 1.21 15.98 -35.71
C ASN A 339 0.37 17.14 -35.17
N GLY A 340 0.45 17.41 -33.86
CA GLY A 340 -0.35 18.45 -33.21
C GLY A 340 -1.85 18.11 -33.13
N ILE A 341 -2.18 16.83 -33.17
CA ILE A 341 -3.56 16.32 -33.24
C ILE A 341 -4.19 16.36 -31.84
N ALA A 342 -5.45 16.81 -31.75
CA ALA A 342 -6.29 16.51 -30.59
C ALA A 342 -7.06 15.22 -30.84
N ALA A 343 -7.04 14.30 -29.88
CA ALA A 343 -7.75 13.01 -29.99
C ALA A 343 -8.74 12.86 -28.84
N CYS A 344 -9.88 12.23 -29.12
CA CYS A 344 -10.83 11.79 -28.11
C CYS A 344 -11.45 10.45 -28.55
N PHE A 345 -12.05 9.74 -27.61
CA PHE A 345 -12.83 8.55 -27.91
C PHE A 345 -14.32 8.88 -27.87
N LEU A 346 -15.06 8.48 -28.91
CA LEU A 346 -16.52 8.62 -28.98
C LEU A 346 -17.14 7.23 -29.20
N PRO A 347 -17.94 6.70 -28.26
CA PRO A 347 -18.70 5.50 -28.51
C PRO A 347 -19.83 5.79 -29.51
N ALA A 348 -19.74 5.23 -30.72
CA ALA A 348 -20.81 5.31 -31.71
C ALA A 348 -21.73 4.07 -31.61
N PRO A 349 -23.06 4.24 -31.51
CA PRO A 349 -23.99 3.14 -31.73
C PRO A 349 -23.79 2.58 -33.14
N TYR A 350 -23.67 1.26 -33.26
CA TYR A 350 -23.46 0.59 -34.56
C TYR A 350 -24.55 0.95 -35.59
N SER A 351 -25.75 1.30 -35.11
CA SER A 351 -26.91 1.71 -35.92
C SER A 351 -26.77 3.07 -36.61
N THR A 352 -25.91 3.97 -36.12
CA THR A 352 -25.76 5.34 -36.65
C THR A 352 -24.68 5.50 -37.72
N CYS A 353 -23.83 4.49 -37.93
CA CYS A 353 -22.73 4.56 -38.91
C CYS A 353 -22.55 3.24 -39.70
N PRO A 354 -23.56 2.79 -40.47
CA PRO A 354 -23.51 1.52 -41.18
C PRO A 354 -22.41 1.44 -42.27
N ASN A 355 -21.82 2.57 -42.66
CA ASN A 355 -20.81 2.68 -43.72
C ASN A 355 -19.39 3.01 -43.21
N LEU A 356 -19.12 2.96 -41.90
CA LEU A 356 -17.75 3.04 -41.39
C LEU A 356 -17.00 1.74 -41.74
N GLN A 357 -16.48 1.66 -42.95
CA GLN A 357 -15.51 0.61 -43.28
C GLN A 357 -14.18 0.97 -42.61
N PRO A 358 -13.52 0.02 -41.92
CA PRO A 358 -12.13 0.19 -41.51
C PRO A 358 -11.32 0.55 -42.74
N LEU A 359 -10.65 1.70 -42.73
CA LEU A 359 -9.78 2.08 -43.83
C LEU A 359 -8.67 1.02 -43.90
N GLN A 360 -8.65 0.21 -44.95
CA GLN A 360 -7.57 -0.75 -45.18
C GLN A 360 -6.33 0.06 -45.59
N VAL A 361 -5.51 0.43 -44.60
CA VAL A 361 -4.26 1.15 -44.86
C VAL A 361 -3.22 0.12 -45.30
N PRO A 362 -2.57 0.28 -46.47
CA PRO A 362 -1.46 -0.58 -46.85
C PRO A 362 -0.35 -0.42 -45.82
N HIS A 363 0.14 -1.53 -45.27
CA HIS A 363 1.29 -1.56 -44.37
C HIS A 363 2.43 -0.74 -45.00
N HIS A 364 2.64 0.49 -44.52
CA HIS A 364 3.89 1.18 -44.81
C HIS A 364 4.96 0.36 -44.11
N LYS A 365 5.76 -0.36 -44.91
CA LYS A 365 7.01 -0.95 -44.44
C LYS A 365 7.85 0.20 -43.89
N ILE A 366 7.89 0.32 -42.56
CA ILE A 366 8.93 1.11 -41.91
C ILE A 366 10.24 0.47 -42.37
N GLY A 367 11.04 1.24 -43.11
CA GLY A 367 12.25 0.77 -43.77
C GLY A 367 13.18 0.10 -42.78
N THR A 368 13.64 -1.09 -43.15
CA THR A 368 14.89 -1.66 -42.65
C THR A 368 16.02 -0.96 -43.39
N VAL A 369 16.75 -0.08 -42.70
CA VAL A 369 18.17 0.19 -42.97
C VAL A 369 18.87 0.33 -41.63
#